data_AF-A0A563W1T8-F1
#
_entry.id   AF-A0A563W1T8-F1
#
_cell.length_a   1.000
_cell.length_b   1.000
_cell.length_c   1.000
_cell.angle_alpha   90.00
_cell.angle_beta   90.00
_cell.angle_gamma   90.00
#
_symmetry.space_group_name_H-M   'P 1'
#
loop_
_entity.id
_entity.type
_entity.pdbx_description
1 polymer ?
#
loop_
_entity_poly.entity_id
_entity_poly.type
_entity_poly.pdbx_seq_one_letter_code
_entity_poly.pdbx_strand_id
1 'polypeptide(L)' 'MQDLVKRGAQGIVLGCTEIEMLVKPEDVVGLKLFDTTTLHCQKAVKLALGIDSLPSNR' A
#
# COMPACT_ATOMS: atom_id res chain seq x y z
N MET A 1 9.69 12.20 -3.45
CA MET A 1 10.04 10.98 -2.67
C MET A 1 11.37 11.10 -1.94
N GLN A 2 12.45 11.62 -2.56
CA GLN A 2 13.75 11.72 -1.88
C GLN A 2 13.75 12.53 -0.58
N ASP A 3 12.91 13.57 -0.45
CA ASP A 3 12.76 14.30 0.81
C ASP A 3 12.25 13.41 1.95
N LEU A 4 11.27 12.53 1.67
CA LEU A 4 10.76 11.57 2.65
C LEU A 4 11.85 10.58 3.06
N VAL A 5 12.70 10.14 2.12
CA VAL A 5 13.87 9.29 2.41
C VAL A 5 14.83 10.01 3.35
N LYS A 6 15.18 11.28 3.05
CA LYS A 6 16.07 12.10 3.90
C LYS A 6 15.51 12.29 5.31
N ARG A 7 14.19 12.30 5.44
CA ARG A 7 13.47 12.37 6.72
C ARG A 7 13.31 11.02 7.42
N GLY A 8 13.89 9.94 6.88
CA GLY A 8 13.93 8.62 7.51
C GLY A 8 12.76 7.69 7.14
N ALA A 9 12.01 7.99 6.07
CA ALA A 9 10.96 7.08 5.62
C ALA A 9 11.56 5.73 5.19
N GLN A 10 10.99 4.63 5.71
CA GLN A 10 11.40 3.25 5.39
C GLN A 10 10.50 2.59 4.33
N GLY A 11 9.44 3.30 3.95
CA GLY A 11 8.47 2.91 2.94
C GLY A 11 7.48 4.04 2.71
N ILE A 12 6.71 3.95 1.64
CA ILE A 12 5.75 4.99 1.24
C ILE A 12 4.39 4.33 1.03
N VAL A 13 3.38 4.81 1.74
CA VAL A 13 1.98 4.41 1.55
C VAL A 13 1.37 5.30 0.47
N LEU A 14 0.85 4.70 -0.60
CA LEU A 14 0.10 5.41 -1.63
C LEU A 14 -1.34 5.57 -1.13
N GLY A 15 -1.57 6.66 -0.39
CA GLY A 15 -2.83 6.88 0.36
C GLY A 15 -3.99 7.41 -0.47
N CYS A 16 -3.77 7.78 -1.73
CA CYS A 16 -4.81 8.11 -2.69
C CYS A 16 -4.78 7.09 -3.82
N THR A 17 -5.95 6.64 -4.26
CA THR A 17 -6.09 5.61 -5.29
C THR A 17 -5.49 6.01 -6.64
N GLU A 18 -5.34 7.32 -6.90
CA GLU A 18 -4.83 7.85 -8.17
C GLU A 18 -3.30 7.87 -8.24
N ILE A 19 -2.61 7.86 -7.10
CA ILE A 19 -1.14 8.01 -7.06
C ILE A 19 -0.45 6.79 -7.68
N GLU A 20 -1.07 5.61 -7.59
CA GLU A 20 -0.57 4.38 -8.23
C GLU A 20 -0.45 4.51 -9.75
N MET A 21 -1.25 5.39 -10.38
CA MET A 21 -1.21 5.61 -11.83
C MET A 21 -0.07 6.55 -12.26
N LEU A 22 0.53 7.28 -11.32
CA LEU A 22 1.52 8.32 -11.58
C LEU A 22 2.93 7.96 -11.12
N VAL A 23 3.05 7.01 -10.17
CA VAL A 23 4.30 6.63 -9.54
C VAL A 23 4.47 5.13 -9.61
N LYS A 24 5.57 4.70 -10.22
CA LYS A 24 5.94 3.29 -10.31
C LYS A 24 6.99 2.91 -9.26
N PRO A 25 7.11 1.62 -8.90
CA PRO A 25 8.18 1.15 -8.02
C PRO A 25 9.58 1.57 -8.49
N GLU A 26 9.80 1.63 -9.80
CA GLU A 26 11.07 2.06 -10.40
C GLU A 26 11.42 3.52 -10.11
N ASP A 27 10.42 4.38 -9.86
CA ASP A 27 10.62 5.80 -9.52
C ASP A 27 11.14 5.98 -8.09
N VAL A 28 11.13 4.92 -7.29
CA VAL A 28 11.48 4.94 -5.86
C VAL A 28 12.49 3.85 -5.54
N VAL A 29 13.75 4.11 -5.87
CA VAL A 29 14.87 3.21 -5.57
C VAL A 29 15.14 3.18 -4.06
N GLY A 30 15.15 1.97 -3.49
CA GLY A 30 15.55 1.72 -2.10
C GLY A 30 14.44 1.81 -1.06
N LEU A 31 13.21 2.13 -1.45
CA LEU A 31 12.04 2.07 -0.56
C LEU A 31 10.94 1.19 -1.14
N LYS A 32 10.14 0.59 -0.26
CA LYS A 32 8.93 -0.14 -0.65
C LYS A 32 7.75 0.82 -0.81
N LEU A 33 7.04 0.69 -1.93
CA LEU A 33 5.72 1.31 -2.12
C LEU A 33 4.62 0.37 -1.63
N PHE A 34 3.66 0.92 -0.91
CA PHE A 34 2.46 0.23 -0.44
C PHE A 34 1.24 0.86 -1.11
N ASP A 35 0.84 0.26 -2.23
CA ASP A 35 -0.41 0.58 -2.89
C ASP A 35 -1.59 0.14 -2.01
N THR A 36 -2.32 1.12 -1.47
CA THR A 36 -3.45 0.86 -0.59
C THR A 36 -4.64 0.26 -1.32
N THR A 37 -4.88 0.65 -2.58
CA THR A 37 -5.93 0.08 -3.43
C THR A 37 -5.73 -1.42 -3.55
N THR A 38 -4.55 -1.84 -4.01
CA THR A 38 -4.22 -3.26 -4.19
C THR A 38 -4.32 -4.02 -2.87
N LEU A 39 -3.77 -3.48 -1.78
CA LEU A 39 -3.80 -4.15 -0.47
C LEU A 39 -5.23 -4.32 0.06
N HIS A 40 -6.08 -3.29 -0.07
CA HIS A 40 -7.47 -3.36 0.34
C HIS A 40 -8.28 -4.32 -0.52
N CYS A 41 -8.11 -4.29 -1.85
CA CYS A 41 -8.77 -5.23 -2.75
C CYS A 41 -8.40 -6.68 -2.44
N GLN A 42 -7.11 -6.97 -2.23
CA GLN A 42 -6.64 -8.31 -1.85
C GLN A 42 -7.28 -8.78 -0.54
N LYS A 43 -7.35 -7.90 0.49
CA LYS A 43 -7.99 -8.24 1.76
C LYS A 43 -9.48 -8.49 1.58
N ALA A 44 -10.18 -7.64 0.82
CA ALA A 44 -11.60 -7.78 0.55
C ALA A 44 -11.92 -9.11 -0.14
N VAL A 45 -11.13 -9.50 -1.16
CA VAL A 45 -11.28 -10.79 -1.84
C VAL A 45 -11.05 -11.96 -0.87
N LYS A 46 -10.01 -11.91 -0.03
CA LYS A 46 -9.75 -12.96 0.97
C LYS A 46 -10.89 -13.11 1.97
N LEU A 47 -11.48 -12.00 2.41
CA LEU A 47 -12.66 -12.03 3.29
C LEU A 47 -13.87 -12.65 2.58
N ALA A 48 -14.12 -12.28 1.32
CA ALA A 48 -15.25 -12.79 0.54
C ALA A 48 -15.14 -14.30 0.26
N LEU A 49 -13.91 -14.81 0.08
CA LEU A 49 -13.64 -16.23 -0.14
C LEU A 49 -13.50 -17.04 1.17
N GLY A 50 -13.64 -16.40 2.34
CA GLY A 50 -13.46 -17.06 3.64
C GLY A 50 -12.03 -17.49 3.95
N ILE A 51 -11.04 -16.98 3.22
CA ILE A 51 -9.61 -17.21 3.47
C ILE A 51 -9.18 -16.46 4.74
N ASP A 52 -9.68 -15.23 4.89
CA ASP A 52 -9.47 -14.41 6.06
C ASP A 52 -10.80 -14.19 6.79
N SER A 53 -10.72 -13.92 8.10
CA SER A 53 -11.84 -13.45 8.90
C SER A 53 -11.64 -11.99 9.31
N LEU A 54 -12.76 -11.30 9.55
CA LEU A 54 -12.73 -9.96 10.15
C LEU A 54 -12.33 -10.07 11.63
N PRO A 55 -11.58 -9.11 12.16
CA PRO A 55 -11.24 -9.11 13.57
C PRO A 55 -12.52 -9.05 14.42
N SER A 56 -12.50 -9.79 15.53
CA SER A 56 -13.64 -10.03 16.42
C SER A 56 -14.06 -8.82 17.26
N ASN A 57 -13.36 -7.69 17.16
CA ASN A 57 -13.60 -6.48 17.96
C ASN A 57 -14.34 -5.37 17.19
N ARG A 58 -15.26 -5.74 16.31
CA ARG A 58 -16.07 -4.77 15.57
C ARG A 58 -17.19 -4.18 16.43
#